data_AF-A0A820W6K4-F1
#
_entry.id   AF-A0A820W6K4-F1
#
_cell.length_a   1.000
_cell.length_b   1.000
_cell.length_c   1.000
_cell.angle_alpha   90.00
_cell.angle_beta   90.00
_cell.angle_gamma   90.00
#
_symmetry.space_group_name_H-M   'P 1'
#
loop_
_entity.id
_entity.type
_entity.pdbx_description
1 polymer ?
#
loop_
_entity_poly.entity_id
_entity_poly.type
_entity_poly.pdbx_seq_one_letter_code
_entity_poly.pdbx_strand_id
1 'polypeptide(L)'
;MWSRLLYKFPMSLEKVRRDSIGSVFDQSEHLIQMDRFSYWTKVIVTILPTIIFGVFTVVFTLQQNDFFRKTREQDRFVADAHNKRLIFDNYIDVISNRLLSSEFRRNNSEHLLTIRAKTLTALRHLDAHYKSEIIIFLYENKLIRADVPEAERLNLDGADLTSVRFARSSNHRCVLPNLYLPGVVAFDIVFDSCRLMNSVFNEGTFNRSHFIGCSLGQTRFIDASLDNATFLDSDLDGVNFQGALLTNTKFMNAFVQNLILINTDMLGSNMNDSDIMVPATRKPNNILNTRFPNGSFSEIESKQLVTDGGAELEVCPEECLFNRNILFIFSVQLKMTFQVGAT
;
A
#
# COMPACT_ATOMS: atom_id res chain seq x y z
N MET A 1 54.34 76.74 -47.10
CA MET A 1 54.10 78.18 -46.88
C MET A 1 54.51 78.50 -45.45
N TRP A 2 55.57 79.30 -45.28
CA TRP A 2 56.01 80.15 -44.15
C TRP A 2 55.13 80.19 -42.88
N SER A 3 55.56 80.45 -41.63
CA SER A 3 56.84 80.59 -40.91
C SER A 3 56.51 81.12 -39.49
N ARG A 4 57.29 80.73 -38.47
CA ARG A 4 57.67 81.47 -37.23
C ARG A 4 56.60 81.99 -36.23
N LEU A 5 56.80 81.65 -34.95
CA LEU A 5 57.28 82.60 -33.92
C LEU A 5 57.70 81.92 -32.59
N LEU A 6 58.77 82.45 -32.01
CA LEU A 6 59.51 82.08 -30.79
C LEU A 6 59.06 82.93 -29.58
N TYR A 7 59.42 82.54 -28.34
CA TYR A 7 60.27 83.27 -27.35
C TYR A 7 60.22 82.56 -25.96
N LYS A 8 61.33 81.96 -25.45
CA LYS A 8 62.36 82.43 -24.46
C LYS A 8 61.93 82.40 -22.96
N PHE A 9 62.44 81.48 -22.09
CA PHE A 9 63.69 81.49 -21.24
C PHE A 9 63.51 82.21 -19.85
N PRO A 10 64.37 82.05 -18.80
CA PRO A 10 65.45 81.06 -18.49
C PRO A 10 65.70 80.64 -16.98
N MET A 11 66.69 79.73 -16.78
CA MET A 11 67.80 79.64 -15.75
C MET A 11 67.49 79.52 -14.22
N SER A 12 68.27 78.85 -13.34
CA SER A 12 69.63 78.23 -13.35
C SER A 12 69.93 77.36 -12.09
N LEU A 13 70.68 76.26 -12.29
CA LEU A 13 71.82 75.64 -11.55
C LEU A 13 72.16 76.02 -10.07
N GLU A 14 72.43 75.04 -9.17
CA GLU A 14 73.78 74.58 -8.70
C GLU A 14 73.79 73.59 -7.49
N LYS A 15 74.21 72.33 -7.74
CA LYS A 15 75.24 71.50 -7.06
C LYS A 15 75.39 71.46 -5.51
N VAL A 16 75.03 70.36 -4.84
CA VAL A 16 75.77 69.80 -3.66
C VAL A 16 75.63 68.26 -3.57
N ARG A 17 76.76 67.58 -3.36
CA ARG A 17 76.96 66.12 -3.24
C ARG A 17 76.97 65.73 -1.75
N ARG A 18 76.41 64.54 -1.42
CA ARG A 18 76.71 63.66 -0.25
C ARG A 18 75.57 63.45 0.78
N ASP A 19 74.43 62.89 0.37
CA ASP A 19 73.40 62.30 1.28
C ASP A 19 72.83 60.94 0.79
N SER A 20 73.39 60.38 -0.28
CA SER A 20 72.77 59.34 -1.09
C SER A 20 72.98 57.89 -0.61
N ILE A 21 73.00 57.63 0.70
CA ILE A 21 73.11 56.24 1.23
C ILE A 21 71.92 55.88 2.15
N GLY A 22 71.34 56.85 2.88
CA GLY A 22 70.16 56.61 3.71
C GLY A 22 68.83 56.64 2.94
N SER A 23 68.71 57.46 1.89
CA SER A 23 67.48 57.57 1.08
C SER A 23 67.30 56.44 0.05
N VAL A 24 68.38 55.74 -0.29
CA VAL A 24 68.38 54.67 -1.30
C VAL A 24 67.81 53.36 -0.74
N PHE A 25 67.97 53.10 0.57
CA PHE A 25 67.41 51.92 1.23
C PHE A 25 65.90 52.04 1.49
N ASP A 26 65.42 53.23 1.84
CA ASP A 26 64.00 53.48 2.07
C ASP A 26 63.21 53.54 0.73
N GLN A 27 63.83 54.08 -0.34
CA GLN A 27 63.28 53.99 -1.69
C GLN A 27 63.29 52.56 -2.27
N SER A 28 64.28 51.73 -1.92
CA SER A 28 64.35 50.37 -2.46
C SER A 28 63.31 49.43 -1.84
N GLU A 29 63.00 49.55 -0.54
CA GLU A 29 61.91 48.80 0.08
C GLU A 29 60.53 49.21 -0.47
N HIS A 30 60.31 50.51 -0.68
CA HIS A 30 59.07 51.01 -1.30
C HIS A 30 58.91 50.55 -2.77
N LEU A 31 59.99 50.52 -3.54
CA LEU A 31 59.99 50.01 -4.92
C LEU A 31 59.72 48.48 -4.97
N ILE A 32 60.30 47.71 -4.04
CA ILE A 32 60.05 46.26 -3.92
C ILE A 32 58.60 45.98 -3.50
N GLN A 33 58.01 46.80 -2.62
CA GLN A 33 56.58 46.70 -2.28
C GLN A 33 55.67 47.02 -3.48
N MET A 34 55.98 48.07 -4.25
CA MET A 34 55.22 48.43 -5.45
C MET A 34 55.31 47.35 -6.54
N ASP A 35 56.48 46.75 -6.74
CA ASP A 35 56.66 45.63 -7.69
C ASP A 35 55.91 44.37 -7.25
N ARG A 36 55.91 44.06 -5.94
CA ARG A 36 55.16 42.93 -5.40
C ARG A 36 53.65 43.14 -5.60
N PHE A 37 53.13 44.35 -5.37
CA PHE A 37 51.73 44.70 -5.63
C PHE A 37 51.35 44.64 -7.12
N SER A 38 52.22 45.14 -8.00
CA SER A 38 52.08 45.04 -9.46
C SER A 38 52.10 43.58 -9.97
N TYR A 39 52.91 42.74 -9.33
CA TYR A 39 52.97 41.31 -9.64
C TYR A 39 51.68 40.58 -9.23
N TRP A 40 51.23 40.75 -7.99
CA TRP A 40 50.01 40.11 -7.49
C TRP A 40 48.75 40.59 -8.23
N THR A 41 48.67 41.86 -8.63
CA THR A 41 47.54 42.35 -9.45
C THR A 41 47.50 41.69 -10.83
N LYS A 42 48.64 41.51 -11.51
CA LYS A 42 48.72 40.77 -12.78
C LYS A 42 48.32 39.29 -12.62
N VAL A 43 48.75 38.65 -11.53
CA VAL A 43 48.37 37.26 -11.21
C VAL A 43 46.87 37.14 -10.96
N ILE A 44 46.28 38.06 -10.19
CA ILE A 44 44.83 38.07 -9.94
C ILE A 44 44.05 38.30 -11.24
N VAL A 45 44.44 39.27 -12.07
CA VAL A 45 43.73 39.59 -13.33
C VAL A 45 43.76 38.43 -14.33
N THR A 46 44.78 37.56 -14.25
CA THR A 46 44.90 36.39 -15.15
C THR A 46 44.20 35.14 -14.61
N ILE A 47 44.22 34.91 -13.29
CA ILE A 47 43.62 33.72 -12.67
C ILE A 47 42.12 33.90 -12.38
N LEU A 48 41.67 35.10 -12.02
CA LEU A 48 40.27 35.34 -11.65
C LEU A 48 39.29 34.99 -12.79
N PRO A 49 39.52 35.36 -14.06
CA PRO A 49 38.61 35.05 -15.16
C PRO A 49 38.49 33.54 -15.43
N THR A 50 39.57 32.78 -15.25
CA THR A 50 39.56 31.32 -15.48
C THR A 50 38.79 30.60 -14.39
N ILE A 51 38.94 31.03 -13.13
CA ILE A 51 38.13 30.53 -12.01
C ILE A 51 36.65 30.87 -12.22
N ILE A 52 36.33 32.12 -12.59
CA ILE A 52 34.93 32.53 -12.88
C ILE A 52 34.34 31.69 -14.01
N PHE A 53 35.10 31.48 -15.09
CA PHE A 53 34.65 30.64 -16.21
C PHE A 53 34.44 29.19 -15.78
N GLY A 54 35.34 28.62 -14.97
CA GLY A 54 35.21 27.27 -14.43
C GLY A 54 34.01 27.11 -13.50
N VAL A 55 33.77 28.08 -12.61
CA VAL A 55 32.57 28.08 -11.75
C VAL A 55 31.31 28.23 -12.58
N PHE A 56 31.31 29.13 -13.57
CA PHE A 56 30.18 29.33 -14.48
C PHE A 56 29.85 28.06 -15.26
N THR A 57 30.85 27.37 -15.83
CA THR A 57 30.60 26.13 -16.59
C THR A 57 30.06 25.03 -15.70
N VAL A 58 30.57 24.87 -14.48
CA VAL A 58 30.04 23.89 -13.51
C VAL A 58 28.60 24.24 -13.13
N VAL A 59 28.32 25.48 -12.74
CA VAL A 59 26.97 25.92 -12.35
C VAL A 59 25.98 25.78 -13.53
N PHE A 60 26.38 26.19 -14.72
CA PHE A 60 25.57 26.08 -15.93
C PHE A 60 25.29 24.61 -16.29
N THR A 61 26.29 23.73 -16.16
CA THR A 61 26.13 22.28 -16.39
C THR A 61 25.18 21.65 -15.36
N LEU A 62 25.30 22.02 -14.08
CA LEU A 62 24.38 21.56 -13.03
C LEU A 62 22.94 22.00 -13.31
N GLN A 63 22.74 23.28 -13.67
CA GLN A 63 21.42 23.80 -14.03
C GLN A 63 20.82 23.10 -15.26
N GLN A 64 21.63 22.85 -16.29
CA GLN A 64 21.20 22.09 -17.46
C GLN A 64 20.77 20.66 -17.09
N ASN A 65 21.60 19.97 -16.30
CA ASN A 65 21.29 18.60 -15.87
C ASN A 65 19.97 18.53 -15.09
N ASP A 66 19.72 19.48 -14.19
CA ASP A 66 18.46 19.51 -13.44
C ASP A 66 17.24 19.73 -14.33
N PHE A 67 17.35 20.60 -15.34
CA PHE A 67 16.30 20.79 -16.33
C PHE A 67 16.02 19.50 -17.12
N PHE A 68 17.07 18.88 -17.66
CA PHE A 68 16.94 17.63 -18.43
C PHE A 68 16.41 16.47 -17.59
N ARG A 69 16.75 16.39 -16.29
CA ARG A 69 16.22 15.38 -15.38
C ARG A 69 14.71 15.53 -15.23
N LYS A 70 14.22 16.75 -14.97
CA LYS A 70 12.78 17.04 -14.87
C LYS A 70 12.05 16.71 -16.17
N THR A 71 12.61 17.06 -17.32
CA THR A 71 12.01 16.73 -18.63
C THR A 71 11.93 15.22 -18.85
N ARG A 72 13.02 14.47 -18.58
CA ARG A 72 13.02 13.00 -18.74
C ARG A 72 12.03 12.31 -17.81
N GLU A 73 11.88 12.79 -16.58
CA GLU A 73 10.89 12.27 -15.64
C GLU A 73 9.47 12.51 -16.16
N GLN A 74 9.19 13.71 -16.67
CA GLN A 74 7.91 14.04 -17.29
C GLN A 74 7.65 13.17 -18.54
N ASP A 75 8.62 13.02 -19.43
CA ASP A 75 8.48 12.21 -20.65
C ASP A 75 8.25 10.74 -20.32
N ARG A 76 8.96 10.19 -19.32
CA ARG A 76 8.73 8.83 -18.84
C ARG A 76 7.35 8.66 -18.23
N PHE A 77 6.90 9.64 -17.44
CA PHE A 77 5.56 9.63 -16.86
C PHE A 77 4.47 9.68 -17.93
N VAL A 78 4.61 10.55 -18.92
CA VAL A 78 3.68 10.66 -20.06
C VAL A 78 3.69 9.38 -20.90
N ALA A 79 4.86 8.81 -21.17
CA ALA A 79 4.98 7.55 -21.93
C ALA A 79 4.36 6.37 -21.19
N ASP A 80 4.57 6.25 -19.87
CA ASP A 80 3.94 5.21 -19.04
C ASP A 80 2.42 5.35 -19.01
N ALA A 81 1.91 6.57 -18.78
CA ALA A 81 0.48 6.85 -18.82
C ALA A 81 -0.14 6.53 -20.19
N HIS A 82 0.56 6.87 -21.28
CA HIS A 82 0.13 6.53 -22.63
C HIS A 82 0.12 5.02 -22.88
N ASN A 83 1.15 4.30 -22.45
CA ASN A 83 1.23 2.84 -22.59
C ASN A 83 0.08 2.14 -21.84
N LYS A 84 -0.19 2.54 -20.59
CA LYS A 84 -1.32 2.01 -19.81
C LYS A 84 -2.66 2.24 -20.48
N ARG A 85 -2.87 3.45 -21.02
CA ARG A 85 -4.06 3.78 -21.80
C ARG A 85 -4.22 2.88 -23.02
N LEU A 86 -3.14 2.67 -23.79
CA LEU A 86 -3.16 1.79 -24.96
C LEU A 86 -3.51 0.34 -24.60
N ILE A 87 -2.96 -0.18 -23.50
CA ILE A 87 -3.26 -1.53 -23.00
C ILE A 87 -4.75 -1.63 -22.63
N PHE A 88 -5.28 -0.62 -21.92
CA PHE A 88 -6.68 -0.56 -21.55
C PHE A 88 -7.60 -0.49 -22.77
N ASP A 89 -7.37 0.45 -23.70
CA ASP A 89 -8.19 0.64 -24.90
C ASP A 89 -8.21 -0.63 -25.76
N ASN A 90 -7.03 -1.25 -25.99
CA ASN A 90 -6.93 -2.52 -26.69
C ASN A 90 -7.68 -3.66 -25.97
N TYR A 91 -7.60 -3.71 -24.64
CA TYR A 91 -8.35 -4.70 -23.87
C TYR A 91 -9.86 -4.52 -24.07
N ILE A 92 -10.38 -3.30 -23.93
CA ILE A 92 -11.80 -2.99 -24.12
C ILE A 92 -12.25 -3.37 -25.53
N ASP A 93 -11.49 -3.02 -26.57
CA ASP A 93 -11.81 -3.36 -27.95
C ASP A 93 -11.87 -4.88 -28.17
N VAL A 94 -10.88 -5.62 -27.67
CA VAL A 94 -10.81 -7.07 -27.86
C VAL A 94 -11.95 -7.79 -27.15
N ILE A 95 -12.29 -7.38 -25.92
CA ILE A 95 -13.37 -8.03 -25.16
C ILE A 95 -14.73 -7.62 -25.72
N SER A 96 -14.93 -6.34 -26.08
CA SER A 96 -16.18 -5.88 -26.70
C SER A 96 -16.49 -6.61 -28.00
N ASN A 97 -15.50 -6.75 -28.90
CA ASN A 97 -15.67 -7.49 -30.15
C ASN A 97 -16.02 -8.97 -29.92
N ARG A 98 -15.48 -9.59 -28.85
CA ARG A 98 -15.81 -10.98 -28.49
C ARG A 98 -17.20 -11.12 -27.90
N LEU A 99 -17.64 -10.16 -27.09
CA LEU A 99 -19.00 -10.16 -26.53
C LEU A 99 -20.07 -9.94 -27.60
N LEU A 100 -19.74 -9.20 -28.66
CA LEU A 100 -20.62 -9.01 -29.82
C LEU A 100 -20.62 -10.19 -30.80
N SER A 101 -19.67 -11.13 -30.71
CA SER A 101 -19.58 -12.21 -31.68
C SER A 101 -20.69 -13.25 -31.48
N SER A 102 -21.28 -13.71 -32.59
CA SER A 102 -22.37 -14.72 -32.56
C SER A 102 -21.94 -16.07 -31.95
N GLU A 103 -20.63 -16.33 -31.86
CA GLU A 103 -20.02 -17.54 -31.31
C GLU A 103 -20.07 -17.61 -29.78
N PHE A 104 -20.11 -16.45 -29.09
CA PHE A 104 -20.16 -16.39 -27.63
C PHE A 104 -21.31 -17.20 -27.03
N ARG A 105 -22.45 -17.29 -27.74
CA ARG A 105 -23.62 -18.06 -27.29
C ARG A 105 -23.51 -19.59 -27.46
N ARG A 106 -22.54 -20.10 -28.24
CA ARG A 106 -22.44 -21.54 -28.55
C ARG A 106 -21.42 -22.30 -27.69
N ASN A 107 -20.26 -21.71 -27.38
CA ASN A 107 -19.16 -22.37 -26.61
C ASN A 107 -18.65 -21.49 -25.46
N ASN A 108 -19.47 -21.32 -24.42
CA ASN A 108 -19.24 -20.31 -23.38
C ASN A 108 -17.95 -20.55 -22.56
N SER A 109 -17.59 -21.79 -22.24
CA SER A 109 -16.47 -22.11 -21.34
C SER A 109 -15.09 -21.73 -21.90
N GLU A 110 -14.81 -22.02 -23.17
CA GLU A 110 -13.52 -21.70 -23.81
C GLU A 110 -13.35 -20.18 -24.00
N HIS A 111 -14.44 -19.48 -24.32
CA HIS A 111 -14.44 -18.03 -24.42
C HIS A 111 -14.19 -17.35 -23.08
N LEU A 112 -14.82 -17.82 -22.00
CA LEU A 112 -14.59 -17.30 -20.64
C LEU A 112 -13.14 -17.51 -20.19
N LEU A 113 -12.52 -18.65 -20.52
CA LEU A 113 -11.10 -18.89 -20.23
C LEU A 113 -10.19 -17.90 -20.97
N THR A 114 -10.49 -17.60 -22.24
CA THR A 114 -9.74 -16.62 -23.02
C THR A 114 -9.91 -15.21 -22.48
N ILE A 115 -11.16 -14.82 -22.15
CA ILE A 115 -11.48 -13.54 -21.52
C ILE A 115 -10.74 -13.42 -20.19
N ARG A 116 -10.75 -14.47 -19.35
CA ARG A 116 -10.05 -14.52 -18.07
C ARG A 116 -8.55 -14.29 -18.26
N ALA A 117 -7.91 -15.04 -19.16
CA ALA A 117 -6.47 -14.92 -19.40
C ALA A 117 -6.09 -13.49 -19.84
N LYS A 118 -6.87 -12.89 -20.75
CA LYS A 118 -6.68 -11.51 -21.19
C LYS A 118 -6.90 -10.50 -20.06
N THR A 119 -7.96 -10.68 -19.27
CA THR A 119 -8.28 -9.82 -18.13
C THR A 119 -7.16 -9.83 -17.10
N LEU A 120 -6.71 -11.01 -16.65
CA LEU A 120 -5.63 -11.12 -15.67
C LEU A 120 -4.32 -10.53 -16.19
N THR A 121 -4.03 -10.69 -17.49
CA THR A 121 -2.83 -10.12 -18.11
C THR A 121 -2.91 -8.60 -18.15
N ALA A 122 -4.07 -8.03 -18.51
CA ALA A 122 -4.28 -6.59 -18.53
C ALA A 122 -4.15 -6.00 -17.12
N LEU A 123 -4.85 -6.57 -16.12
CA LEU A 123 -4.84 -6.09 -14.74
C LEU A 123 -3.42 -6.00 -14.16
N ARG A 124 -2.52 -6.94 -14.46
CA ARG A 124 -1.12 -6.92 -13.96
C ARG A 124 -0.29 -5.73 -14.46
N HIS A 125 -0.63 -5.15 -15.59
CA HIS A 125 0.14 -4.06 -16.22
C HIS A 125 -0.53 -2.69 -16.07
N LEU A 126 -1.73 -2.67 -15.50
CA LEU A 126 -2.54 -1.46 -15.35
C LEU A 126 -2.45 -0.90 -13.93
N ASP A 127 -2.66 0.40 -13.81
CA ASP A 127 -2.78 1.05 -12.51
C ASP A 127 -4.17 0.84 -11.89
N ALA A 128 -4.31 1.25 -10.63
CA ALA A 128 -5.55 1.12 -9.86
C ALA A 128 -6.77 1.74 -10.56
N HIS A 129 -6.58 2.81 -11.34
CA HIS A 129 -7.67 3.49 -12.04
C HIS A 129 -8.19 2.64 -13.20
N TYR A 130 -7.33 2.17 -14.10
CA TYR A 130 -7.78 1.31 -15.20
C TYR A 130 -8.26 -0.06 -14.70
N LYS A 131 -7.69 -0.58 -13.61
CA LYS A 131 -8.19 -1.79 -12.94
C LYS A 131 -9.66 -1.62 -12.51
N SER A 132 -10.04 -0.49 -11.90
CA SER A 132 -11.46 -0.26 -11.55
C SER A 132 -12.35 -0.19 -12.79
N GLU A 133 -11.91 0.47 -13.85
CA GLU A 133 -12.69 0.59 -15.09
C GLU A 133 -12.91 -0.79 -15.75
N ILE A 134 -11.90 -1.66 -15.75
CA ILE A 134 -12.06 -3.05 -16.24
C ILE A 134 -13.09 -3.81 -15.40
N ILE A 135 -13.03 -3.72 -14.07
CA ILE A 135 -14.00 -4.39 -13.20
C ILE A 135 -15.41 -3.86 -13.44
N ILE A 136 -15.58 -2.54 -13.57
CA ILE A 136 -16.89 -1.93 -13.90
C ILE A 136 -17.38 -2.43 -15.26
N PHE A 137 -16.55 -2.40 -16.29
CA PHE A 137 -16.90 -2.89 -17.62
C PHE A 137 -17.35 -4.36 -17.61
N LEU A 138 -16.61 -5.23 -16.91
CA LEU A 138 -16.98 -6.65 -16.77
C LEU A 138 -18.28 -6.84 -15.99
N TYR A 139 -18.52 -6.02 -14.96
CA TYR A 139 -19.74 -6.05 -14.17
C TYR A 139 -20.96 -5.60 -14.97
N GLU A 140 -20.85 -4.53 -15.75
CA GLU A 140 -21.92 -4.01 -16.61
C GLU A 140 -22.30 -4.99 -17.71
N ASN A 141 -21.32 -5.73 -18.24
CA ASN A 141 -21.54 -6.83 -19.18
C ASN A 141 -21.98 -8.14 -18.50
N LYS A 142 -22.31 -8.11 -17.20
CA LYS A 142 -22.82 -9.24 -16.40
C LYS A 142 -21.87 -10.43 -16.30
N LEU A 143 -20.59 -10.26 -16.61
CA LEU A 143 -19.61 -11.35 -16.58
C LEU A 143 -19.19 -11.70 -15.15
N ILE A 144 -19.20 -10.73 -14.23
CA ILE A 144 -18.78 -10.91 -12.84
C ILE A 144 -19.91 -10.61 -11.85
N ARG A 145 -21.13 -11.06 -12.18
CA ARG A 145 -22.27 -10.98 -11.27
C ARG A 145 -22.65 -12.34 -10.70
N ALA A 146 -22.95 -12.36 -9.41
CA ALA A 146 -23.32 -13.56 -8.67
C ALA A 146 -24.75 -14.05 -8.97
N ASP A 147 -25.60 -13.19 -9.55
CA ASP A 147 -26.97 -13.53 -9.96
C ASP A 147 -27.07 -14.16 -11.36
N VAL A 148 -25.93 -14.32 -12.05
CA VAL A 148 -25.83 -15.01 -13.34
C VAL A 148 -25.44 -16.49 -13.09
N PRO A 149 -25.92 -17.44 -13.93
CA PRO A 149 -25.53 -18.84 -13.81
C PRO A 149 -24.01 -19.02 -13.84
N GLU A 150 -23.50 -19.96 -13.04
CA GLU A 150 -22.06 -20.20 -12.90
C GLU A 150 -21.36 -20.50 -14.24
N ALA A 151 -22.04 -21.19 -15.16
CA ALA A 151 -21.51 -21.52 -16.48
C ALA A 151 -21.25 -20.31 -17.39
N GLU A 152 -21.86 -19.15 -17.09
CA GLU A 152 -21.69 -17.90 -17.85
C GLU A 152 -20.86 -16.86 -17.09
N ARG A 153 -20.43 -17.21 -15.87
CA ARG A 153 -19.78 -16.30 -14.93
C ARG A 153 -18.27 -16.41 -15.05
N LEU A 154 -17.62 -15.27 -15.25
CA LEU A 154 -16.18 -15.14 -15.29
C LEU A 154 -15.60 -15.25 -13.88
N ASN A 155 -14.75 -16.26 -13.65
CA ASN A 155 -13.99 -16.38 -12.41
C ASN A 155 -12.67 -15.59 -12.51
N LEU A 156 -12.51 -14.58 -11.67
CA LEU A 156 -11.32 -13.74 -11.57
C LEU A 156 -10.43 -14.08 -10.38
N ASP A 157 -10.51 -15.31 -9.87
CA ASP A 157 -9.60 -15.81 -8.85
C ASP A 157 -8.13 -15.56 -9.22
N GLY A 158 -7.38 -15.00 -8.26
CA GLY A 158 -6.00 -14.52 -8.40
C GLY A 158 -5.83 -13.16 -9.08
N ALA A 159 -6.92 -12.43 -9.39
CA ALA A 159 -6.82 -11.07 -9.95
C ALA A 159 -6.27 -10.08 -8.93
N ASP A 160 -5.29 -9.28 -9.34
CA ASP A 160 -4.71 -8.21 -8.52
C ASP A 160 -5.51 -6.90 -8.67
N LEU A 161 -6.25 -6.57 -7.61
CA LEU A 161 -7.03 -5.35 -7.41
C LEU A 161 -6.47 -4.49 -6.28
N THR A 162 -5.18 -4.63 -5.98
CA THR A 162 -4.48 -3.85 -4.96
C THR A 162 -4.61 -2.35 -5.21
N SER A 163 -4.95 -1.61 -4.16
CA SER A 163 -5.12 -0.15 -4.14
C SER A 163 -6.19 0.41 -5.09
N VAL A 164 -7.05 -0.44 -5.64
CA VAL A 164 -8.19 -0.02 -6.47
C VAL A 164 -9.16 0.78 -5.61
N ARG A 165 -9.75 1.85 -6.17
CA ARG A 165 -10.75 2.66 -5.49
C ARG A 165 -12.05 2.69 -6.28
N PHE A 166 -13.10 2.14 -5.68
CA PHE A 166 -14.48 2.30 -6.11
C PHE A 166 -15.12 3.37 -5.24
N ALA A 167 -15.43 4.52 -5.82
CA ALA A 167 -16.05 5.63 -5.11
C ALA A 167 -17.18 6.23 -5.93
N ARG A 168 -18.12 6.91 -5.27
CA ARG A 168 -19.07 7.78 -5.95
C ARG A 168 -18.29 8.86 -6.72
N SER A 169 -18.33 8.82 -8.04
CA SER A 169 -17.80 9.88 -8.91
C SER A 169 -18.95 10.73 -9.46
N SER A 170 -18.62 11.87 -10.08
CA SER A 170 -19.61 12.72 -10.74
C SER A 170 -20.43 11.97 -11.80
N ASN A 171 -19.84 10.94 -12.39
CA ASN A 171 -20.39 10.24 -13.55
C ASN A 171 -20.99 8.87 -13.20
N HIS A 172 -20.57 8.24 -12.09
CA HIS A 172 -21.06 6.92 -11.70
C HIS A 172 -21.37 6.83 -10.21
N ARG A 173 -22.57 6.31 -9.90
CA ARG A 173 -22.89 5.83 -8.55
C ARG A 173 -22.20 4.47 -8.38
N CYS A 174 -21.51 4.25 -7.26
CA CYS A 174 -20.92 2.94 -6.97
C CYS A 174 -22.04 1.93 -6.59
N VAL A 175 -22.72 1.38 -7.58
CA VAL A 175 -23.85 0.45 -7.38
C VAL A 175 -23.48 -0.87 -8.04
N LEU A 176 -22.96 -1.79 -7.22
CA LEU A 176 -22.43 -3.08 -7.64
C LEU A 176 -23.05 -4.24 -6.83
N PRO A 177 -24.39 -4.36 -6.72
CA PRO A 177 -25.00 -5.51 -6.04
C PRO A 177 -24.66 -6.81 -6.76
N ASN A 178 -24.62 -7.92 -6.02
CA ASN A 178 -24.26 -9.23 -6.53
C ASN A 178 -22.86 -9.23 -7.21
N LEU A 179 -21.90 -8.43 -6.77
CA LEU A 179 -20.55 -8.46 -7.36
C LEU A 179 -19.89 -9.80 -7.04
N TYR A 180 -19.28 -10.45 -8.04
CA TYR A 180 -18.63 -11.76 -7.88
C TYR A 180 -17.12 -11.64 -8.12
N LEU A 181 -16.34 -11.63 -7.02
CA LEU A 181 -14.90 -11.53 -7.02
C LEU A 181 -14.28 -12.45 -5.95
N PRO A 182 -14.49 -13.78 -6.02
CA PRO A 182 -13.80 -14.70 -5.11
C PRO A 182 -12.30 -14.78 -5.44
N GLY A 183 -11.47 -15.06 -4.43
CA GLY A 183 -10.05 -15.35 -4.58
C GLY A 183 -9.20 -14.18 -5.09
N VAL A 184 -9.73 -12.95 -5.13
CA VAL A 184 -8.99 -11.77 -5.59
C VAL A 184 -7.96 -11.32 -4.56
N VAL A 185 -6.88 -10.70 -5.05
CA VAL A 185 -5.87 -10.04 -4.22
C VAL A 185 -6.14 -8.54 -4.23
N ALA A 186 -6.66 -8.01 -3.13
CA ALA A 186 -7.21 -6.65 -3.04
C ALA A 186 -6.69 -5.91 -1.80
N PHE A 187 -5.37 -5.91 -1.59
CA PHE A 187 -4.73 -5.12 -0.53
C PHE A 187 -5.06 -3.64 -0.68
N ASP A 188 -5.36 -2.95 0.42
CA ASP A 188 -5.60 -1.49 0.43
C ASP A 188 -6.72 -1.04 -0.54
N ILE A 189 -7.62 -1.95 -0.95
CA ILE A 189 -8.77 -1.61 -1.80
C ILE A 189 -9.74 -0.72 -1.03
N VAL A 190 -10.34 0.25 -1.72
CA VAL A 190 -11.30 1.18 -1.13
C VAL A 190 -12.64 1.07 -1.85
N PHE A 191 -13.69 0.79 -1.09
CA PHE A 191 -15.08 0.96 -1.48
C PHE A 191 -15.66 2.13 -0.67
N ASP A 192 -16.01 3.22 -1.35
CA ASP A 192 -16.59 4.41 -0.75
C ASP A 192 -18.02 4.64 -1.29
N SER A 193 -18.97 4.58 -0.37
CA SER A 193 -20.40 4.79 -0.62
C SER A 193 -20.96 3.81 -1.65
N CYS A 194 -20.50 2.56 -1.60
CA CYS A 194 -20.84 1.52 -2.57
C CYS A 194 -22.01 0.64 -2.10
N ARG A 195 -22.91 0.28 -3.02
CA ARG A 195 -23.92 -0.76 -2.80
C ARG A 195 -23.37 -2.10 -3.28
N LEU A 196 -23.06 -2.99 -2.35
CA LEU A 196 -22.42 -4.28 -2.56
C LEU A 196 -23.27 -5.44 -2.03
N MET A 197 -24.57 -5.23 -1.77
CA MET A 197 -25.46 -6.27 -1.23
C MET A 197 -25.38 -7.57 -2.03
N ASN A 198 -25.41 -8.71 -1.33
CA ASN A 198 -25.30 -10.07 -1.89
C ASN A 198 -24.01 -10.33 -2.71
N SER A 199 -22.95 -9.55 -2.52
CA SER A 199 -21.68 -9.78 -3.22
C SER A 199 -20.94 -11.00 -2.67
N VAL A 200 -19.99 -11.52 -3.45
CA VAL A 200 -19.21 -12.70 -3.15
C VAL A 200 -17.73 -12.36 -3.26
N PHE A 201 -17.06 -12.38 -2.11
CA PHE A 201 -15.65 -12.08 -1.91
C PHE A 201 -14.91 -13.23 -1.20
N ASN A 202 -15.48 -14.44 -1.27
CA ASN A 202 -14.92 -15.64 -0.67
C ASN A 202 -13.45 -15.84 -1.04
N GLU A 203 -12.63 -16.33 -0.11
CA GLU A 203 -11.22 -16.70 -0.32
C GLU A 203 -10.34 -15.54 -0.80
N GLY A 204 -10.86 -14.31 -0.85
CA GLY A 204 -10.11 -13.14 -1.28
C GLY A 204 -9.26 -12.55 -0.16
N THR A 205 -8.23 -11.80 -0.55
CA THR A 205 -7.34 -11.08 0.36
C THR A 205 -7.67 -9.58 0.32
N PHE A 206 -8.19 -9.05 1.41
CA PHE A 206 -8.69 -7.68 1.57
C PHE A 206 -7.99 -6.95 2.74
N ASN A 207 -6.74 -7.32 3.04
CA ASN A 207 -6.04 -6.77 4.19
C ASN A 207 -5.81 -5.28 4.01
N ARG A 208 -6.01 -4.50 5.07
CA ARG A 208 -5.99 -3.02 5.07
C ARG A 208 -7.00 -2.38 4.11
N SER A 209 -8.04 -3.10 3.70
CA SER A 209 -9.10 -2.53 2.87
C SER A 209 -10.01 -1.57 3.65
N HIS A 210 -10.71 -0.70 2.93
CA HIS A 210 -11.63 0.27 3.50
C HIS A 210 -13.00 0.18 2.83
N PHE A 211 -14.02 -0.14 3.61
CA PHE A 211 -15.43 -0.09 3.25
C PHE A 211 -16.06 1.08 4.01
N ILE A 212 -16.31 2.19 3.32
CA ILE A 212 -16.76 3.45 3.91
C ILE A 212 -18.18 3.73 3.39
N GLY A 213 -19.17 3.89 4.26
CA GLY A 213 -20.54 4.20 3.86
C GLY A 213 -21.19 3.12 2.97
N CYS A 214 -20.72 1.87 3.03
CA CYS A 214 -21.12 0.83 2.09
C CYS A 214 -22.35 0.06 2.58
N SER A 215 -23.19 -0.42 1.66
CA SER A 215 -24.25 -1.38 1.94
C SER A 215 -23.79 -2.77 1.52
N LEU A 216 -23.42 -3.59 2.50
CA LEU A 216 -22.84 -4.92 2.33
C LEU A 216 -23.81 -6.03 2.75
N GLY A 217 -25.09 -5.73 2.97
CA GLY A 217 -26.05 -6.72 3.46
C GLY A 217 -26.02 -8.04 2.69
N GLN A 218 -25.97 -9.17 3.40
CA GLN A 218 -25.88 -10.54 2.84
C GLN A 218 -24.62 -10.82 1.98
N THR A 219 -23.59 -9.97 2.06
CA THR A 219 -22.31 -10.20 1.37
C THR A 219 -21.55 -11.37 2.01
N ARG A 220 -20.80 -12.12 1.20
CA ARG A 220 -20.01 -13.26 1.67
C ARG A 220 -18.52 -12.99 1.57
N PHE A 221 -17.82 -13.14 2.69
CA PHE A 221 -16.37 -13.10 2.86
C PHE A 221 -15.87 -14.44 3.43
N ILE A 222 -16.43 -15.55 2.95
CA ILE A 222 -16.12 -16.89 3.48
C ILE A 222 -14.65 -17.20 3.21
N ASP A 223 -13.90 -17.62 4.23
CA ASP A 223 -12.46 -17.91 4.17
C ASP A 223 -11.60 -16.75 3.62
N ALA A 224 -12.10 -15.51 3.71
CA ALA A 224 -11.38 -14.32 3.25
C ALA A 224 -10.44 -13.77 4.34
N SER A 225 -9.32 -13.18 3.93
CA SER A 225 -8.45 -12.42 4.83
C SER A 225 -8.83 -10.94 4.78
N LEU A 226 -9.12 -10.35 5.94
CA LEU A 226 -9.57 -8.97 6.12
C LEU A 226 -8.77 -8.30 7.25
N ASP A 227 -7.55 -8.79 7.53
CA ASP A 227 -6.75 -8.28 8.64
C ASP A 227 -6.47 -6.78 8.46
N ASN A 228 -6.67 -6.02 9.54
CA ASN A 228 -6.55 -4.56 9.58
C ASN A 228 -7.52 -3.82 8.62
N ALA A 229 -8.57 -4.47 8.12
CA ALA A 229 -9.60 -3.80 7.32
C ALA A 229 -10.40 -2.80 8.16
N THR A 230 -11.10 -1.89 7.50
CA THR A 230 -11.99 -0.92 8.11
C THR A 230 -13.37 -0.96 7.47
N PHE A 231 -14.41 -1.17 8.27
CA PHE A 231 -15.81 -0.96 7.95
C PHE A 231 -16.29 0.28 8.70
N LEU A 232 -16.34 1.43 8.02
CA LEU A 232 -16.80 2.71 8.56
C LEU A 232 -18.19 3.04 8.02
N ASP A 233 -19.13 3.40 8.89
CA ASP A 233 -20.49 3.83 8.52
C ASP A 233 -21.21 2.85 7.57
N SER A 234 -20.89 1.55 7.67
CA SER A 234 -21.30 0.54 6.71
C SER A 234 -22.36 -0.40 7.29
N ASP A 235 -23.29 -0.82 6.43
CA ASP A 235 -24.33 -1.79 6.76
C ASP A 235 -23.84 -3.21 6.49
N LEU A 236 -23.69 -4.01 7.55
CA LEU A 236 -23.21 -5.39 7.53
C LEU A 236 -24.31 -6.39 7.87
N ASP A 237 -25.60 -6.04 7.71
CA ASP A 237 -26.71 -6.94 8.03
C ASP A 237 -26.61 -8.29 7.29
N GLY A 238 -26.48 -9.38 8.04
CA GLY A 238 -26.43 -10.72 7.44
C GLY A 238 -25.11 -11.06 6.73
N VAL A 239 -24.05 -10.27 6.92
CA VAL A 239 -22.76 -10.57 6.30
C VAL A 239 -22.19 -11.88 6.83
N ASN A 240 -21.66 -12.70 5.92
CA ASN A 240 -21.06 -13.98 6.25
C ASN A 240 -19.52 -13.88 6.26
N PHE A 241 -18.95 -14.00 7.45
CA PHE A 241 -17.51 -14.02 7.73
C PHE A 241 -17.02 -15.42 8.17
N GLN A 242 -17.73 -16.49 7.79
CA GLN A 242 -17.31 -17.85 8.13
C GLN A 242 -15.87 -18.12 7.67
N GLY A 243 -15.00 -18.57 8.56
CA GLY A 243 -13.59 -18.83 8.28
C GLY A 243 -12.73 -17.59 8.03
N ALA A 244 -13.30 -16.39 8.11
CA ALA A 244 -12.59 -15.17 7.78
C ALA A 244 -11.58 -14.76 8.88
N LEU A 245 -10.48 -14.13 8.46
CA LEU A 245 -9.51 -13.50 9.33
C LEU A 245 -9.84 -12.01 9.46
N LEU A 246 -10.21 -11.57 10.66
CA LEU A 246 -10.61 -10.19 10.98
C LEU A 246 -9.69 -9.58 12.04
N THR A 247 -8.43 -10.00 12.11
CA THR A 247 -7.48 -9.52 13.13
C THR A 247 -7.29 -8.01 13.02
N ASN A 248 -7.38 -7.28 14.13
CA ASN A 248 -7.26 -5.81 14.18
C ASN A 248 -8.24 -5.05 13.25
N THR A 249 -9.35 -5.68 12.84
CA THR A 249 -10.35 -5.05 11.97
C THR A 249 -11.15 -3.99 12.73
N LYS A 250 -11.45 -2.88 12.06
CA LYS A 250 -12.18 -1.75 12.64
C LYS A 250 -13.61 -1.67 12.10
N PHE A 251 -14.59 -1.97 12.93
CA PHE A 251 -16.02 -1.74 12.73
C PHE A 251 -16.41 -0.43 13.42
N MET A 252 -16.37 0.69 12.69
CA MET A 252 -16.65 2.03 13.23
C MET A 252 -18.03 2.48 12.76
N ASN A 253 -18.98 2.66 13.68
CA ASN A 253 -20.36 3.02 13.36
C ASN A 253 -21.00 2.09 12.30
N ALA A 254 -20.62 0.80 12.32
CA ALA A 254 -21.14 -0.20 11.41
C ALA A 254 -22.38 -0.89 11.99
N PHE A 255 -23.34 -1.22 11.14
CA PHE A 255 -24.54 -1.97 11.54
C PHE A 255 -24.26 -3.47 11.47
N VAL A 256 -24.17 -4.14 12.61
CA VAL A 256 -23.63 -5.52 12.75
C VAL A 256 -24.67 -6.54 13.23
N GLN A 257 -25.83 -6.59 12.57
CA GLN A 257 -26.87 -7.58 12.88
C GLN A 257 -26.80 -8.81 11.98
N ASN A 258 -27.30 -9.95 12.48
CA ASN A 258 -27.42 -11.21 11.74
C ASN A 258 -26.09 -11.73 11.15
N LEU A 259 -24.94 -11.35 11.71
CA LEU A 259 -23.63 -11.79 11.23
C LEU A 259 -23.47 -13.30 11.37
N ILE A 260 -22.75 -13.90 10.42
CA ILE A 260 -22.29 -15.29 10.51
C ILE A 260 -20.79 -15.27 10.80
N LEU A 261 -20.43 -15.67 12.01
CA LEU A 261 -19.09 -15.70 12.58
C LEU A 261 -18.78 -17.13 13.01
N ILE A 262 -18.64 -18.04 12.04
CA ILE A 262 -18.29 -19.45 12.30
C ILE A 262 -16.83 -19.67 11.93
N ASN A 263 -16.03 -20.23 12.84
CA ASN A 263 -14.58 -20.41 12.63
C ASN A 263 -13.87 -19.07 12.31
N THR A 264 -14.34 -17.97 12.86
CA THR A 264 -13.85 -16.62 12.52
C THR A 264 -12.83 -16.15 13.55
N ASP A 265 -11.82 -15.40 13.11
CA ASP A 265 -10.80 -14.84 14.00
C ASP A 265 -10.93 -13.32 14.10
N MET A 266 -11.33 -12.80 15.26
CA MET A 266 -11.55 -11.37 15.47
C MET A 266 -10.53 -10.71 16.42
N LEU A 267 -9.41 -11.36 16.71
CA LEU A 267 -8.44 -10.88 17.71
C LEU A 267 -8.03 -9.42 17.47
N GLY A 268 -8.13 -8.58 18.50
CA GLY A 268 -7.75 -7.16 18.43
C GLY A 268 -8.68 -6.28 17.60
N SER A 269 -9.78 -6.80 17.05
CA SER A 269 -10.81 -5.95 16.44
C SER A 269 -11.48 -5.03 17.47
N ASN A 270 -12.11 -3.94 17.02
CA ASN A 270 -12.68 -2.93 17.93
C ASN A 270 -14.19 -3.15 18.24
N MET A 271 -14.74 -4.31 17.88
CA MET A 271 -16.13 -4.65 18.21
C MET A 271 -16.21 -5.08 19.68
N ASN A 272 -17.17 -4.62 20.46
CA ASN A 272 -17.31 -5.11 21.84
C ASN A 272 -18.06 -6.45 21.85
N ASP A 273 -17.73 -7.33 22.79
CA ASP A 273 -18.42 -8.62 22.96
C ASP A 273 -19.95 -8.45 23.08
N SER A 274 -20.42 -7.36 23.69
CA SER A 274 -21.84 -7.01 23.80
C SER A 274 -22.51 -6.67 22.46
N ASP A 275 -21.76 -6.13 21.50
CA ASP A 275 -22.25 -5.81 20.16
C ASP A 275 -22.33 -7.10 19.31
N ILE A 276 -21.40 -8.04 19.55
CA ILE A 276 -21.35 -9.35 18.88
C ILE A 276 -22.45 -10.27 19.41
N MET A 277 -22.62 -10.37 20.73
CA MET A 277 -23.53 -11.31 21.39
C MET A 277 -25.00 -10.87 21.41
N VAL A 278 -25.37 -9.85 20.61
CA VAL A 278 -26.70 -9.18 20.48
C VAL A 278 -27.77 -9.69 21.46
N PRO A 279 -28.27 -8.86 22.41
CA PRO A 279 -29.25 -9.31 23.40
C PRO A 279 -30.53 -9.87 22.78
N ALA A 280 -31.18 -10.79 23.50
CA ALA A 280 -32.30 -11.67 23.10
C ALA A 280 -33.56 -11.02 22.48
N THR A 281 -33.59 -9.70 22.29
CA THR A 281 -34.67 -8.95 21.64
C THR A 281 -34.53 -8.86 20.12
N ARG A 282 -33.42 -9.36 19.56
CA ARG A 282 -33.14 -9.41 18.11
C ARG A 282 -32.73 -10.83 17.70
N LYS A 283 -32.72 -11.11 16.39
CA LYS A 283 -32.09 -12.32 15.86
C LYS A 283 -30.59 -12.28 16.23
N PRO A 284 -30.07 -13.27 16.96
CA PRO A 284 -28.67 -13.29 17.36
C PRO A 284 -27.76 -13.52 16.15
N ASN A 285 -26.53 -13.04 16.24
CA ASN A 285 -25.48 -13.43 15.32
C ASN A 285 -25.21 -14.94 15.47
N ASN A 286 -24.88 -15.61 14.37
CA ASN A 286 -24.51 -17.01 14.38
C ASN A 286 -23.02 -17.13 14.68
N ILE A 287 -22.67 -17.53 15.90
CA ILE A 287 -21.29 -17.52 16.40
C ILE A 287 -20.93 -18.92 16.90
N LEU A 288 -19.95 -19.56 16.27
CA LEU A 288 -19.41 -20.87 16.67
C LEU A 288 -17.92 -20.90 16.35
N ASN A 289 -17.10 -21.54 17.22
CA ASN A 289 -15.66 -21.68 17.01
C ASN A 289 -14.92 -20.36 16.71
N THR A 290 -15.41 -19.23 17.25
CA THR A 290 -14.91 -17.89 16.89
C THR A 290 -14.07 -17.31 18.01
N ARG A 291 -12.91 -16.76 17.66
CA ARG A 291 -12.05 -16.02 18.58
C ARG A 291 -12.53 -14.57 18.66
N PHE A 292 -12.90 -14.13 19.86
CA PHE A 292 -13.34 -12.78 20.15
C PHE A 292 -12.18 -11.76 20.14
N PRO A 293 -12.51 -10.46 20.06
CA PRO A 293 -11.55 -9.36 20.14
C PRO A 293 -10.52 -9.44 21.27
N ASN A 294 -10.94 -9.85 22.47
CA ASN A 294 -10.09 -10.00 23.64
C ASN A 294 -9.26 -11.31 23.67
N GLY A 295 -9.39 -12.15 22.64
CA GLY A 295 -8.73 -13.45 22.55
C GLY A 295 -9.49 -14.61 23.22
N SER A 296 -10.61 -14.35 23.89
CA SER A 296 -11.51 -15.41 24.36
C SER A 296 -12.22 -16.09 23.18
N PHE A 297 -12.90 -17.22 23.44
CA PHE A 297 -13.57 -17.98 22.40
C PHE A 297 -15.07 -18.11 22.68
N SER A 298 -15.85 -18.18 21.60
CA SER A 298 -17.27 -18.55 21.65
C SER A 298 -17.45 -20.03 22.02
N GLU A 299 -18.70 -20.51 21.99
CA GLU A 299 -18.97 -21.95 22.05
C GLU A 299 -18.13 -22.68 20.99
N ILE A 300 -17.44 -23.73 21.44
CA ILE A 300 -16.58 -24.57 20.60
C ILE A 300 -17.36 -25.83 20.24
N GLU A 301 -17.76 -25.96 18.97
CA GLU A 301 -18.30 -27.20 18.42
C GLU A 301 -17.15 -28.09 17.94
N SER A 302 -16.80 -29.07 18.77
CA SER A 302 -15.66 -29.96 18.55
C SER A 302 -15.83 -30.99 17.44
N LYS A 303 -17.04 -31.14 16.87
CA LYS A 303 -17.32 -32.10 15.78
C LYS A 303 -16.56 -31.81 14.49
N GLN A 304 -16.10 -30.56 14.31
CA GLN A 304 -15.34 -30.14 13.14
C GLN A 304 -13.88 -29.78 13.46
N LEU A 305 -13.44 -30.00 14.70
CA LEU A 305 -12.02 -29.83 15.03
C LEU A 305 -11.22 -30.92 14.31
N VAL A 306 -10.27 -30.50 13.49
CA VAL A 306 -9.21 -31.39 13.01
C VAL A 306 -8.41 -31.75 14.26
N THR A 307 -8.58 -32.98 14.75
CA THR A 307 -7.71 -33.53 15.78
C THR A 307 -6.34 -33.76 15.14
N ASP A 308 -5.53 -32.71 15.06
CA ASP A 308 -4.12 -32.86 14.75
C ASP A 308 -3.48 -33.47 15.99
N GLY A 309 -3.22 -34.78 15.94
CA GLY A 309 -2.93 -35.65 17.08
C GLY A 309 -1.62 -35.33 17.81
N GLY A 310 -1.54 -34.13 18.40
CA GLY A 310 -0.37 -33.61 19.12
C GLY A 310 -0.47 -32.16 19.59
N ALA A 311 -1.39 -31.33 19.05
CA ALA A 311 -1.46 -29.91 19.42
C ALA A 311 -1.97 -29.65 20.86
N GLU A 312 -2.65 -30.62 21.48
CA GLU A 312 -3.15 -30.52 22.86
C GLU A 312 -2.02 -30.54 23.91
N LEU A 313 -0.79 -30.91 23.55
CA LEU A 313 0.31 -31.12 24.50
C LEU A 313 1.27 -29.93 24.65
N GLU A 314 1.12 -28.86 23.88
CA GLU A 314 2.04 -27.69 23.95
C GLU A 314 1.47 -26.48 24.70
N VAL A 315 0.22 -26.55 25.18
CA VAL A 315 -0.31 -25.54 26.12
C VAL A 315 -0.02 -26.01 27.53
N CYS A 316 1.19 -25.75 28.02
CA CYS A 316 1.50 -25.81 29.45
C CYS A 316 0.67 -24.73 30.19
N PRO A 317 -0.24 -25.07 31.10
CA PRO A 317 -0.64 -24.13 32.13
C PRO A 317 0.47 -24.13 33.19
N GLU A 318 1.17 -23.01 33.34
CA GLU A 318 1.96 -22.71 34.54
C GLU A 318 1.02 -22.66 35.76
N GLU A 319 0.57 -23.82 36.27
CA GLU A 319 -0.06 -23.94 37.60
C GLU A 319 -0.25 -25.39 38.12
N CYS A 320 0.27 -26.43 37.46
CA CYS A 320 0.16 -27.82 37.95
C CYS A 320 1.39 -28.33 38.72
N LEU A 321 1.90 -27.56 39.69
CA LEU A 321 2.92 -28.04 40.65
C LEU A 321 2.40 -28.22 42.09
N PHE A 322 1.07 -28.19 42.28
CA PHE A 322 0.48 -28.28 43.62
C PHE A 322 -0.63 -29.34 43.73
N ASN A 323 -0.35 -30.62 43.41
CA ASN A 323 -1.09 -31.74 44.06
C ASN A 323 -0.57 -33.17 43.81
N ARG A 324 0.75 -33.42 43.82
CA ARG A 324 1.27 -34.80 43.69
C ARG A 324 1.72 -35.48 44.98
N ASN A 325 1.60 -34.83 46.15
CA ASN A 325 2.09 -35.39 47.42
C ASN A 325 1.04 -35.74 48.49
N ILE A 326 -0.27 -35.59 48.24
CA ILE A 326 -1.31 -35.93 49.25
C ILE A 326 -2.03 -37.26 48.96
N LEU A 327 -1.90 -37.84 47.76
CA LEU A 327 -2.58 -39.10 47.40
C LEU A 327 -1.74 -40.38 47.58
N PHE A 328 -0.52 -40.29 48.11
CA PHE A 328 0.34 -41.46 48.34
C PHE A 328 0.36 -41.98 49.80
N ILE A 329 -0.29 -41.30 50.74
CA ILE A 329 -0.31 -41.71 52.17
C ILE A 329 -1.57 -42.50 52.53
N PHE A 330 -2.64 -42.46 51.73
CA PHE A 330 -3.90 -43.17 52.04
C PHE A 330 -4.08 -44.55 51.37
N SER A 331 -3.19 -44.98 50.47
CA SER A 331 -3.30 -46.27 49.77
C SER A 331 -2.45 -47.40 50.38
N VAL A 332 -1.64 -47.13 51.40
CA VAL A 332 -0.77 -48.14 52.05
C VAL A 332 -1.33 -48.66 53.38
N GLN A 333 -2.29 -47.99 54.03
CA GLN A 333 -2.87 -48.47 55.30
C GLN A 333 -4.13 -49.35 55.18
N LEU A 334 -4.71 -49.56 53.99
CA LEU A 334 -5.93 -50.36 53.84
C LEU A 334 -5.72 -51.79 53.30
N LYS A 335 -4.48 -52.29 53.21
CA LYS A 335 -4.17 -53.63 52.67
C LYS A 335 -3.52 -54.62 53.65
N MET A 336 -3.48 -54.30 54.96
CA MET A 336 -2.94 -55.20 56.00
C MET A 336 -3.93 -55.66 57.07
N THR A 337 -5.25 -55.49 56.88
CA THR A 337 -6.25 -55.91 57.90
C THR A 337 -7.29 -56.92 57.43
N PHE A 338 -7.17 -57.48 56.22
CA PHE A 338 -8.08 -58.52 55.71
C PHE A 338 -7.31 -59.72 55.11
N GLN A 339 -6.53 -60.41 55.94
CA GLN A 339 -6.18 -61.81 55.70
C GLN A 339 -5.76 -62.53 57.00
N VAL A 340 -6.63 -62.46 58.02
CA VAL A 340 -6.66 -63.44 59.13
C VAL A 340 -8.10 -63.95 59.18
N GLY A 341 -8.32 -65.19 58.72
CA GLY A 341 -9.64 -65.83 58.77
C GLY A 341 -9.98 -66.70 57.56
N ALA A 342 -9.16 -67.71 57.26
CA ALA A 342 -9.59 -68.92 56.54
C ALA A 342 -8.52 -70.03 56.66
N THR A 343 -8.47 -70.67 57.84
CA THR A 343 -8.29 -72.12 58.06
C THR A 343 -8.59 -72.40 59.51
#